data_AF-A0A183IML0-F1
#
_entry.id   AF-A0A183IML0-F1
#
_cell.length_a   1.000
_cell.length_b   1.000
_cell.length_c   1.000
_cell.angle_alpha   90.00
_cell.angle_beta   90.00
_cell.angle_gamma   90.00
#
_symmetry.space_group_name_H-M   'P 1'
#
loop_
_entity.id
_entity.type
_entity.pdbx_description
1 polymer ?
#
loop_
_entity_poly.entity_id
_entity_poly.type
_entity_poly.pdbx_seq_one_letter_code
_entity_poly.pdbx_strand_id
1 'polypeptide(L)'
;MEKVIDGSTIAVFVYGATGSGKTYTMVGNKNAPGLMDRTIDDLMSRLGGEQESLAPVYNEKVRDLLQPMVCPIELREDSTGNLILQGLSQIEISSPEEGKQLLADGNRRRTRKSTPLNYRSSRAHTILLIMASSRVNKHKQGKLYLIDLAGFERAGKTQVSHTAHLLQIRR
;
A
#
# COMPACT_ATOMS: atom_id res chain seq x y z
N MET A 1 2.86 -16.34 -7.62
CA MET A 1 3.18 -16.42 -6.19
C MET A 1 4.34 -17.35 -5.88
N GLU A 2 4.49 -18.50 -6.55
CA GLU A 2 5.63 -19.42 -6.38
C GLU A 2 7.00 -18.73 -6.30
N LYS A 3 7.32 -17.86 -7.27
CA LYS A 3 8.58 -17.08 -7.22
C LYS A 3 8.78 -16.28 -5.92
N VAL A 4 7.70 -15.68 -5.38
CA VAL A 4 7.76 -14.95 -4.10
C VAL A 4 8.01 -15.92 -2.96
N ILE A 5 7.29 -17.05 -2.94
CA ILE A 5 7.46 -18.12 -1.94
C ILE A 5 8.90 -18.66 -1.95
N ASP A 6 9.52 -18.76 -3.13
CA ASP A 6 10.90 -19.21 -3.32
C ASP A 6 11.98 -18.15 -3.01
N GLY A 7 11.57 -16.96 -2.53
CA GLY A 7 12.48 -15.91 -2.10
C GLY A 7 12.69 -14.76 -3.08
N SER A 8 11.95 -14.70 -4.19
CA SER A 8 12.09 -13.59 -5.15
C SER A 8 11.39 -12.33 -4.67
N THR A 9 11.92 -11.18 -5.07
CA THR A 9 11.23 -9.90 -4.93
C THR A 9 10.44 -9.56 -6.19
N ILE A 10 9.16 -9.23 -6.04
CA ILE A 10 8.25 -8.85 -7.12
C ILE A 10 7.56 -7.53 -6.75
N ALA A 11 7.39 -6.64 -7.73
CA ALA A 11 6.61 -5.43 -7.58
C ALA A 11 5.55 -5.31 -8.69
N VAL A 12 4.32 -5.00 -8.30
CA VAL A 12 3.18 -4.76 -9.19
C VAL A 12 2.74 -3.32 -9.01
N PHE A 13 2.71 -2.57 -10.10
CA PHE A 13 2.31 -1.17 -10.10
C PHE A 13 0.99 -0.98 -10.84
N VAL A 14 0.06 -0.26 -10.22
CA VAL A 14 -1.16 0.22 -10.87
C VAL A 14 -1.02 1.71 -11.05
N TYR A 15 -1.08 2.16 -12.31
CA TYR A 15 -0.88 3.54 -12.72
C TYR A 15 -2.02 4.00 -13.64
N GLY A 16 -2.20 5.31 -13.77
CA GLY A 16 -3.31 5.88 -14.53
C GLY A 16 -3.80 7.21 -13.98
N ALA A 17 -4.60 7.92 -14.77
CA ALA A 17 -5.14 9.23 -14.38
C ALA A 17 -6.07 9.14 -13.16
N THR A 18 -6.30 10.26 -12.48
CA THR A 18 -7.36 10.35 -11.46
C THR A 18 -8.70 9.87 -12.02
N GLY A 19 -9.39 9.00 -11.29
CA GLY A 19 -10.68 8.42 -11.73
C GLY A 19 -10.57 7.21 -12.67
N SER A 20 -9.36 6.79 -13.08
CA SER A 20 -9.19 5.64 -14.00
C SER A 20 -9.41 4.25 -13.37
N GLY A 21 -9.89 4.18 -12.12
CA GLY A 21 -10.15 2.92 -11.44
C GLY A 21 -8.96 2.28 -10.72
N LYS A 22 -7.79 2.94 -10.59
CA LYS A 22 -6.59 2.34 -9.94
C LYS A 22 -6.87 1.73 -8.56
N THR A 23 -7.45 2.52 -7.66
CA THR A 23 -7.80 2.07 -6.31
C THR A 23 -8.88 0.98 -6.34
N TYR A 24 -9.78 0.99 -7.32
CA TYR A 24 -10.76 -0.09 -7.51
C TYR A 24 -10.07 -1.39 -7.94
N THR A 25 -9.10 -1.33 -8.86
CA THR A 25 -8.30 -2.51 -9.23
C THR A 25 -7.47 -3.03 -8.06
N MET A 26 -6.84 -2.14 -7.29
CA MET A 26 -5.93 -2.55 -6.23
C MET A 26 -6.65 -3.01 -4.97
N VAL A 27 -7.61 -2.23 -4.47
CA VAL A 27 -8.34 -2.47 -3.22
C VAL A 27 -9.69 -3.16 -3.47
N GLY A 28 -10.43 -2.69 -4.49
CA GLY A 28 -11.77 -3.18 -4.79
C GLY A 28 -12.83 -2.75 -3.78
N ASN A 29 -13.91 -3.54 -3.69
CA ASN A 29 -14.98 -3.37 -2.71
C ASN A 29 -15.52 -4.75 -2.26
N LYS A 30 -16.50 -4.75 -1.35
CA LYS A 30 -17.09 -5.99 -0.79
C LYS A 30 -17.64 -6.97 -1.83
N ASN A 31 -18.17 -6.46 -2.95
CA ASN A 31 -18.77 -7.28 -4.00
C ASN A 31 -17.76 -7.62 -5.11
N ALA A 32 -16.66 -6.86 -5.21
CA ALA A 32 -15.61 -7.03 -6.20
C ALA A 32 -14.25 -6.81 -5.53
N PRO A 33 -13.70 -7.84 -4.86
CA PRO A 33 -12.39 -7.75 -4.21
C PRO A 33 -11.29 -7.41 -5.22
N GLY A 34 -10.40 -6.49 -4.84
CA GLY A 34 -9.28 -6.05 -5.66
C GLY A 34 -8.08 -7.00 -5.61
N LEU A 35 -6.98 -6.58 -6.24
CA LEU A 35 -5.75 -7.35 -6.33
C LEU A 35 -5.15 -7.67 -4.95
N MET A 36 -5.17 -6.74 -4.00
CA MET A 36 -4.60 -6.94 -2.67
C MET A 36 -5.31 -8.07 -1.91
N ASP A 37 -6.64 -8.08 -1.92
CA ASP A 37 -7.45 -9.10 -1.23
C ASP A 37 -7.23 -10.50 -1.82
N ARG A 38 -7.30 -10.61 -3.15
CA ARG A 38 -7.08 -11.86 -3.88
C ARG A 38 -5.65 -12.39 -3.74
N THR A 39 -4.68 -11.49 -3.64
CA THR A 39 -3.28 -11.85 -3.42
C THR A 39 -3.09 -12.49 -2.05
N ILE A 40 -3.75 -11.98 -1.01
CA ILE A 40 -3.70 -12.58 0.33
C ILE A 40 -4.26 -14.01 0.29
N ASP A 41 -5.40 -14.22 -0.37
CA ASP A 41 -5.97 -15.57 -0.54
C ASP A 41 -5.04 -16.54 -1.28
N ASP A 42 -4.53 -16.14 -2.46
CA ASP A 42 -3.67 -17.00 -3.29
C ASP A 42 -2.35 -17.31 -2.59
N LEU A 43 -1.76 -16.33 -1.90
CA LEU A 43 -0.51 -16.54 -1.19
C LEU A 43 -0.69 -17.48 0.01
N MET A 44 -1.69 -17.22 0.86
CA MET A 44 -1.96 -18.02 2.07
C MET A 44 -2.38 -19.45 1.74
N SER A 45 -3.18 -19.65 0.68
CA SER A 45 -3.60 -20.99 0.25
C SER A 45 -2.41 -21.83 -0.25
N ARG A 46 -1.43 -21.22 -0.92
CA ARG A 46 -0.23 -21.90 -1.41
C ARG A 46 0.80 -22.20 -0.33
N LEU A 47 0.82 -21.39 0.72
CA LEU A 47 1.76 -21.53 1.83
C LEU A 47 1.29 -22.50 2.91
N GLY A 48 0.04 -22.96 2.84
CA GLY A 48 -0.45 -24.08 3.65
C GLY A 48 -0.76 -23.71 5.11
N GLY A 49 -1.09 -22.46 5.40
CA GLY A 49 -1.82 -22.06 6.61
C GLY A 49 -1.08 -22.13 7.95
N GLU A 50 0.26 -22.17 8.01
CA GLU A 50 0.97 -22.01 9.30
C GLU A 50 2.00 -20.88 9.24
N GLN A 51 1.87 -19.96 10.20
CA GLN A 51 2.76 -18.87 10.62
C GLN A 51 3.70 -18.28 9.58
N GLU A 52 3.24 -17.22 8.93
CA GLU A 52 4.07 -16.44 8.01
C GLU A 52 3.86 -14.94 8.17
N SER A 53 4.97 -14.21 8.11
CA SER A 53 5.03 -12.79 8.45
C SER A 53 4.51 -11.89 7.32
N LEU A 54 3.20 -11.82 7.11
CA LEU A 54 2.59 -10.86 6.17
C LEU A 54 2.57 -9.46 6.77
N ALA A 55 3.48 -8.58 6.36
CA ALA A 55 3.61 -7.22 6.89
C ALA A 55 2.96 -6.16 5.98
N PRO A 56 1.69 -5.77 6.18
CA PRO A 56 1.05 -4.78 5.32
C PRO A 56 1.66 -3.37 5.39
N VAL A 57 2.58 -3.04 4.49
CA VAL A 57 3.20 -1.70 4.42
C VAL A 57 2.44 -0.79 3.47
N TYR A 58 1.71 0.20 4.00
CA TYR A 58 1.04 1.26 3.23
C TYR A 58 1.79 2.58 3.35
N ASN A 59 2.06 3.27 2.23
CA ASN A 59 2.88 4.47 2.25
C ASN A 59 2.38 5.56 1.30
N GLU A 60 2.16 6.77 1.85
CA GLU A 60 2.22 8.00 1.05
C GLU A 60 3.15 9.10 1.54
N LYS A 61 3.85 8.86 2.66
CA LYS A 61 4.96 9.62 3.25
C LYS A 61 5.31 8.93 4.55
N VAL A 62 6.01 7.83 4.37
CA VAL A 62 6.36 6.72 5.25
C VAL A 62 5.60 6.73 6.58
N ARG A 63 4.35 6.24 6.54
CA ARG A 63 3.54 6.05 7.75
C ARG A 63 2.98 4.65 7.77
N ASP A 64 3.27 3.92 8.83
CA ASP A 64 2.65 2.64 9.10
C ASP A 64 1.14 2.80 9.34
N LEU A 65 0.32 2.18 8.48
CA LEU A 65 -1.13 2.19 8.63
C LEU A 65 -1.63 1.08 9.55
N LEU A 66 -0.76 0.21 10.06
CA LEU A 66 -1.07 -0.83 11.04
C LEU A 66 -0.97 -0.31 12.47
N GLN A 67 -0.18 0.73 12.72
CA GLN A 67 -0.08 1.38 14.02
C GLN A 67 -1.05 2.57 14.18
N PRO A 68 -1.69 2.71 15.36
CA PRO A 68 -2.49 3.89 15.67
C PRO A 68 -1.61 5.14 15.84
N MET A 69 -0.41 4.97 16.39
CA MET A 69 0.57 6.05 16.57
C MET A 69 1.44 6.24 15.34
N VAL A 70 1.95 7.47 15.16
CA VAL A 70 2.87 7.80 14.07
C VAL A 70 4.29 7.56 14.56
N CYS A 71 4.86 6.42 14.20
CA CYS A 71 6.29 6.21 14.33
C CYS A 71 6.99 6.77 13.08
N PRO A 72 8.08 7.54 13.22
CA PRO A 72 8.94 7.87 12.09
C PRO A 72 9.43 6.59 11.45
N ILE A 73 9.32 6.49 10.13
CA ILE A 73 9.93 5.39 9.38
C ILE A 73 11.12 5.95 8.63
N GLU A 74 12.28 5.36 8.89
CA GLU A 74 13.55 5.76 8.31
C GLU A 74 14.01 4.74 7.28
N LEU A 75 14.52 5.22 6.15
CA LEU A 75 15.24 4.39 5.21
C LEU A 75 16.69 4.28 5.69
N ARG A 76 17.17 3.05 5.92
CA ARG A 76 18.54 2.76 6.32
C ARG A 76 19.13 1.69 5.41
N GLU A 77 20.45 1.56 5.39
CA GLU A 77 21.12 0.43 4.76
C GLU A 77 21.49 -0.59 5.84
N ASP A 78 21.28 -1.88 5.56
CA ASP A 78 21.79 -2.95 6.40
C ASP A 78 23.27 -3.23 6.13
N SER A 79 23.87 -4.16 6.86
CA SER A 79 25.28 -4.54 6.71
C SER A 79 25.65 -5.14 5.35
N THR A 80 24.65 -5.44 4.52
CA THR A 80 24.81 -5.98 3.17
C THR A 80 24.52 -4.94 2.07
N GLY A 81 24.27 -3.68 2.47
CA GLY A 81 23.94 -2.58 1.55
C GLY A 81 22.50 -2.59 1.06
N ASN A 82 21.62 -3.41 1.63
CA ASN A 82 20.20 -3.41 1.27
C ASN A 82 19.46 -2.32 2.02
N LEU A 83 18.58 -1.61 1.33
CA LEU A 83 17.71 -0.61 1.93
C LEU A 83 16.62 -1.29 2.77
N ILE A 84 16.57 -0.95 4.05
CA ILE A 84 15.58 -1.36 5.04
C ILE A 84 14.76 -0.16 5.51
N LEU A 85 13.49 -0.38 5.79
CA LEU A 85 12.60 0.62 6.37
C LEU A 85 12.47 0.34 7.87
N GLN A 86 13.23 1.07 8.67
CA GLN A 86 13.20 0.96 10.13
C GLN A 86 11.98 1.69 10.69
N GLY A 87 11.25 1.04 11.60
CA GLY A 87 10.04 1.60 12.23
C GLY A 87 8.74 1.16 11.58
N LEU A 88 8.78 0.34 10.53
CA LEU A 88 7.59 -0.35 10.02
C LEU A 88 7.22 -1.55 10.90
N SER A 89 5.95 -1.67 11.24
CA SER A 89 5.43 -2.89 11.85
C SER A 89 5.52 -4.04 10.88
N GLN A 90 6.00 -5.15 11.41
CA GLN A 90 5.85 -6.46 10.81
C GLN A 90 4.86 -7.20 11.69
N ILE A 91 3.70 -7.52 11.11
CA ILE A 91 2.68 -8.31 11.78
C ILE A 91 2.74 -9.69 11.15
N GLU A 92 2.70 -10.72 11.97
CA GLU A 92 2.54 -12.08 11.47
C GLU A 92 1.07 -12.38 11.32
N ILE A 93 0.71 -13.07 10.24
CA ILE A 93 -0.67 -13.52 10.05
C ILE A 93 -0.69 -15.03 9.99
N SER A 94 -1.74 -15.60 10.55
CA SER A 94 -1.96 -17.05 10.54
C SER A 94 -3.13 -17.46 9.65
N SER A 95 -3.95 -16.51 9.18
CA SER A 95 -5.06 -16.80 8.28
C SER A 95 -5.33 -15.71 7.23
N PRO A 96 -5.94 -16.05 6.09
CA PRO A 96 -6.36 -15.07 5.08
C PRO A 96 -7.29 -14.00 5.67
N GLU A 97 -8.18 -14.38 6.58
CA GLU A 97 -9.13 -13.49 7.24
C GLU A 97 -8.40 -12.43 8.08
N GLU A 98 -7.35 -12.82 8.80
CA GLU A 98 -6.51 -11.90 9.57
C GLU A 98 -5.80 -10.90 8.65
N GLY A 99 -5.17 -11.38 7.57
CA GLY A 99 -4.53 -10.52 6.57
C GLY A 99 -5.51 -9.53 5.94
N LYS A 100 -6.73 -9.98 5.59
CA LYS A 100 -7.79 -9.13 5.04
C LYS A 100 -8.32 -8.12 6.04
N GLN A 101 -8.41 -8.49 7.32
CA GLN A 101 -8.81 -7.58 8.39
C GLN A 101 -7.78 -6.44 8.55
N LEU A 102 -6.48 -6.77 8.53
CA LEU A 102 -5.40 -5.77 8.56
C LEU A 102 -5.45 -4.84 7.34
N LEU A 103 -5.66 -5.40 6.14
CA LEU A 103 -5.88 -4.64 4.90
C LEU A 103 -7.09 -3.69 5.03
N ALA A 104 -8.22 -4.17 5.56
CA ALA A 104 -9.43 -3.38 5.76
C ALA A 104 -9.21 -2.23 6.75
N ASP A 105 -8.50 -2.49 7.86
CA ASP A 105 -8.22 -1.49 8.88
C ASP A 105 -7.19 -0.44 8.42
N GLY A 106 -6.17 -0.86 7.68
CA GLY A 106 -5.25 0.06 6.98
C GLY A 106 -5.99 0.98 6.01
N ASN A 107 -6.88 0.41 5.19
CA ASN A 107 -7.73 1.17 4.28
C ASN A 107 -8.68 2.14 5.02
N ARG A 108 -9.26 1.74 6.16
CA ARG A 108 -10.13 2.60 6.97
C ARG A 108 -9.37 3.79 7.54
N ARG A 109 -8.15 3.58 8.03
CA ARG A 109 -7.25 4.64 8.53
C ARG A 109 -6.83 5.59 7.41
N ARG A 110 -6.64 5.08 6.19
CA ARG A 110 -6.44 5.91 4.98
C ARG A 110 -7.65 6.81 4.72
N THR A 111 -8.86 6.25 4.74
CA THR A 111 -10.10 7.00 4.44
C THR A 111 -10.42 8.06 5.49
N ARG A 112 -10.30 7.76 6.81
CA ARG A 112 -10.65 8.71 7.89
C ARG A 112 -9.81 9.99 7.92
N LYS A 113 -8.61 9.96 7.36
CA LYS A 113 -7.75 11.15 7.21
C LYS A 113 -8.12 12.05 6.04
N SER A 114 -8.95 11.53 5.12
CA SER A 114 -9.39 12.27 3.95
C SER A 114 -10.64 13.07 4.33
N THR A 115 -10.49 14.36 4.63
CA THR A 115 -11.63 15.28 4.76
C THR A 115 -12.29 15.51 3.39
N PRO A 116 -13.55 15.98 3.29
CA PRO A 116 -14.22 16.22 2.01
C PRO A 116 -13.45 17.17 1.06
N LEU A 117 -12.65 18.10 1.62
CA LEU A 117 -11.73 18.99 0.89
C LEU A 117 -10.44 18.29 0.38
N ASN A 118 -10.18 17.06 0.80
CA ASN A 118 -9.00 16.25 0.51
C ASN A 118 -9.40 14.87 -0.05
N TYR A 119 -10.19 14.83 -1.12
CA TYR A 119 -10.44 13.60 -1.89
C TYR A 119 -9.12 13.14 -2.53
N ARG A 120 -8.30 12.39 -1.78
CA ARG A 120 -6.84 12.29 -1.95
C ARG A 120 -6.32 10.95 -2.48
N SER A 121 -7.15 10.04 -2.99
CA SER A 121 -6.62 8.86 -3.70
C SER A 121 -5.86 9.24 -4.99
N SER A 122 -6.10 10.43 -5.54
CA SER A 122 -5.36 10.97 -6.69
C SER A 122 -3.97 11.46 -6.35
N ARG A 123 -3.74 11.99 -5.16
CA ARG A 123 -2.46 12.63 -4.82
C ARG A 123 -1.54 11.71 -4.04
N ALA A 124 -2.01 10.49 -3.78
CA ALA A 124 -1.41 9.58 -2.85
C ALA A 124 -1.01 8.24 -3.45
N HIS A 125 0.30 7.94 -3.40
CA HIS A 125 0.79 6.58 -3.57
C HIS A 125 0.35 5.70 -2.39
N THR A 126 0.22 4.42 -2.65
CA THR A 126 -0.10 3.42 -1.64
C THR A 126 0.68 2.16 -1.99
N ILE A 127 1.23 1.51 -0.98
CA ILE A 127 2.00 0.27 -1.12
C ILE A 127 1.26 -0.77 -0.27
N LEU A 128 1.40 -2.05 -0.60
CA LEU A 128 1.20 -3.16 0.30
C LEU A 128 2.42 -4.04 0.12
N LEU A 129 3.28 -4.12 1.14
CA LEU A 129 4.32 -5.12 1.19
C LEU A 129 3.74 -6.41 1.76
N ILE A 130 4.13 -7.52 1.19
CA ILE A 130 3.90 -8.86 1.71
C ILE A 130 5.25 -9.56 1.72
N MET A 131 5.63 -10.13 2.86
CA MET A 131 6.82 -10.94 2.97
C MET A 131 6.39 -12.39 3.16
N ALA A 132 6.99 -13.29 2.40
CA ALA A 132 6.68 -14.71 2.45
C ALA A 132 7.97 -15.51 2.48
N SER A 133 7.99 -16.59 3.26
CA SER A 133 9.16 -17.46 3.39
C SER A 133 8.69 -18.90 3.27
N SER A 134 9.28 -19.66 2.35
CA SER A 134 8.99 -21.09 2.22
C SER A 134 9.44 -21.88 3.47
N ARG A 135 8.63 -22.86 3.89
CA ARG A 135 9.01 -23.81 4.95
C ARG A 135 10.29 -24.57 4.64
N VAL A 136 10.53 -24.87 3.37
CA VAL A 136 11.70 -25.64 2.89
C VAL A 136 12.97 -24.78 2.92
N ASN A 137 12.84 -23.46 2.80
CA ASN A 137 13.97 -22.55 2.67
C ASN A 137 13.78 -21.30 3.53
N LYS A 138 13.73 -21.49 4.86
CA LYS A 138 13.53 -20.41 5.85
C LYS A 138 14.54 -19.26 5.74
N HIS A 139 15.69 -19.51 5.10
CA HIS A 139 16.74 -18.52 4.87
C HIS A 139 16.46 -17.59 3.68
N LYS A 140 15.43 -17.87 2.86
CA LYS A 140 15.01 -17.05 1.73
C LYS A 140 13.61 -16.49 1.97
N GLN A 141 13.54 -15.17 2.12
CA GLN A 141 12.29 -14.43 2.24
C GLN A 141 12.03 -13.66 0.95
N GLY A 142 10.91 -13.93 0.30
CA GLY A 142 10.44 -13.16 -0.84
C GLY A 142 9.64 -11.95 -0.40
N LYS A 143 9.60 -10.95 -1.27
CA LYS A 143 8.93 -9.68 -1.04
C LYS A 143 8.01 -9.37 -2.20
N LEU A 144 6.73 -9.16 -1.93
CA LEU A 144 5.76 -8.73 -2.92
C LEU A 144 5.28 -7.32 -2.59
N TYR A 145 5.52 -6.39 -3.50
CA TYR A 145 5.05 -5.00 -3.42
C TYR A 145 3.84 -4.82 -4.33
N LEU A 146 2.69 -4.46 -3.78
CA LEU A 146 1.52 -4.04 -4.55
C LEU A 146 1.33 -2.54 -4.42
N ILE A 147 1.52 -1.79 -5.50
CA ILE A 147 1.69 -0.34 -5.47
C ILE A 147 0.57 0.33 -6.28
N ASP A 148 -0.32 1.04 -5.60
CA ASP A 148 -1.33 1.95 -6.22
C ASP A 148 -0.70 3.34 -6.29
N LEU A 149 -0.34 3.79 -7.50
CA LEU A 149 0.30 5.08 -7.68
C LEU A 149 -0.72 6.22 -7.66
N ALA A 150 -0.30 7.39 -7.18
CA ALA A 150 -1.05 8.63 -7.30
C ALA A 150 -1.49 8.84 -8.76
N GLY A 151 -2.73 9.30 -8.92
CA GLY A 151 -3.25 9.70 -10.21
C GLY A 151 -2.55 10.94 -10.74
N PHE A 152 -2.11 10.88 -11.99
CA PHE A 152 -1.71 12.09 -12.70
C PHE A 152 -2.96 12.83 -13.20
N GLU A 153 -2.89 14.16 -13.24
CA GLU A 153 -3.89 15.00 -13.89
C GLU A 153 -3.32 15.53 -15.21
N ARG A 154 -4.16 15.63 -16.25
CA ARG A 154 -3.75 16.24 -17.52
C ARG A 154 -3.68 17.75 -17.32
N ALA A 155 -2.53 18.37 -17.61
CA ALA A 155 -2.29 19.80 -17.48
C ALA A 155 -3.30 20.72 -18.22
N GLY A 156 -4.11 20.18 -19.15
CA GLY A 156 -5.07 20.94 -19.95
C GLY A 156 -6.45 21.20 -19.32
N LYS A 157 -6.74 20.75 -18.08
CA LYS A 157 -8.05 20.97 -17.41
C LYS A 157 -7.97 21.63 -16.02
N THR A 158 -6.82 22.16 -15.63
CA THR A 158 -6.70 23.03 -14.45
C THR A 158 -6.90 24.49 -14.84
N GLN A 159 -8.11 24.86 -15.25
CA GLN A 159 -8.60 26.24 -15.02
C GLN A 159 -9.16 26.29 -13.60
N VAL A 160 -8.29 26.14 -12.59
CA VAL A 160 -8.64 26.55 -11.23
C VAL A 160 -8.20 27.99 -11.11
N SER A 161 -9.19 28.88 -11.18
CA SER A 161 -9.20 30.28 -10.77
C SER A 161 -8.03 30.67 -9.85
N HIS A 162 -6.93 31.14 -10.45
CA HIS A 162 -5.91 31.94 -9.77
C HIS A 162 -6.25 33.45 -9.83
N THR A 163 -7.50 33.80 -10.18
CA THR A 163 -7.97 35.16 -10.43
C THR A 163 -8.98 35.69 -9.40
N ALA A 164 -9.19 35.01 -8.26
CA ALA A 164 -10.18 35.46 -7.27
C ALA A 164 -9.59 36.11 -5.99
N HIS A 165 -8.26 36.14 -5.80
CA HIS A 165 -7.67 36.67 -4.55
C HIS A 165 -6.75 37.90 -4.71
N LEU A 166 -6.58 38.44 -5.93
CA LEU A 166 -5.73 39.60 -6.21
C LEU A 166 -6.49 40.88 -6.62
N LEU A 167 -7.81 40.96 -6.41
CA LEU A 167 -8.62 42.12 -6.79
C LEU A 167 -9.26 42.89 -5.61
N GLN A 168 -8.71 42.78 -4.39
CA GLN A 168 -9.20 43.57 -3.25
C GLN A 168 -8.18 44.49 -2.56
N ILE A 169 -7.01 44.73 -3.17
CA ILE A 169 -6.08 45.76 -2.67
C ILE A 169 -5.75 46.73 -3.81
N ARG A 170 -6.74 47.54 -4.21
CA ARG A 170 -6.55 48.86 -4.80
C ARG A 170 -7.84 49.67 -4.66
N ARG A 171 -8.02 50.34 -3.53
CA ARG A 171 -8.47 51.73 -3.42
C ARG A 171 -7.90 52.32 -2.14
#